data_AF-A0A377Z5D1-F1
#
_entry.id   AF-A0A377Z5D1-F1
#
_cell.length_a   1.000
_cell.length_b   1.000
_cell.length_c   1.000
_cell.angle_alpha   90.00
_cell.angle_beta   90.00
_cell.angle_gamma   90.00
#
_symmetry.space_group_name_H-M   'P 1'
#
loop_
_entity.id
_entity.type
_entity.pdbx_description
1 polymer ?
#
loop_
_entity_poly.entity_id
_entity_poly.type
_entity_poly.pdbx_seq_one_letter_code
_entity_poly.pdbx_strand_id
1 'polypeptide(L)' 'MSPLDALILRVSHGDSVAVAIEGSDRRLIFDNVAVRVAPDMRLEMHIDTDEANAAGADAAQAWATLVTKP' A
#
# COMPACT_ATOMS: atom_id res chain seq x y z
N MET A 1 -3.36 -7.94 -4.81
CA MET A 1 -2.31 -7.96 -5.86
C MET A 1 -2.22 -9.34 -6.52
N SER A 2 -1.73 -9.43 -7.75
CA SER A 2 -1.57 -10.72 -8.45
C SER A 2 -0.36 -11.51 -7.91
N PRO A 3 -0.25 -12.83 -8.17
CA PRO A 3 0.93 -13.60 -7.80
C PRO A 3 2.24 -13.06 -8.40
N LEU A 4 2.18 -12.46 -9.61
CA LEU A 4 3.34 -11.83 -10.23
C LEU A 4 3.77 -10.57 -9.46
N ASP A 5 2.81 -9.72 -9.07
CA ASP A 5 3.10 -8.53 -8.27
C ASP A 5 3.74 -8.91 -6.92
N ALA A 6 3.19 -9.94 -6.27
CA ALA A 6 3.71 -10.45 -5.01
C ALA A 6 5.17 -10.94 -5.13
N LEU A 7 5.49 -11.64 -6.24
CA LEU A 7 6.86 -12.06 -6.54
C LEU A 7 7.81 -10.87 -6.78
N ILE A 8 7.38 -9.88 -7.58
CA ILE A 8 8.17 -8.68 -7.89
C ILE A 8 8.47 -7.89 -6.62
N LEU A 9 7.47 -7.74 -5.75
CA LEU A 9 7.53 -6.98 -4.51
C LEU A 9 8.09 -7.80 -3.34
N ARG A 10 8.36 -9.09 -3.54
CA ARG A 10 8.92 -10.03 -2.54
C ARG A 10 8.07 -10.14 -1.28
N VAL A 11 6.76 -10.22 -1.46
CA VAL A 11 5.78 -10.42 -0.37
C VAL A 11 4.94 -11.67 -0.64
N SER A 12 4.36 -12.22 0.41
CA SER A 12 3.48 -13.40 0.36
C SER A 12 2.07 -13.06 0.83
N HIS A 13 1.10 -13.90 0.46
CA HIS A 13 -0.24 -13.78 1.01
C HIS A 13 -0.22 -13.94 2.53
N GLY A 14 -0.88 -13.02 3.24
CA GLY A 14 -0.96 -13.03 4.70
C GLY A 14 0.17 -12.27 5.39
N ASP A 15 1.17 -11.77 4.65
CA ASP A 15 2.19 -10.90 5.23
C ASP A 15 1.57 -9.57 5.70
N SER A 16 2.15 -9.02 6.76
CA SER A 16 1.89 -7.64 7.21
C SER A 16 3.05 -6.75 6.80
N VAL A 17 2.76 -5.68 6.08
CA VAL A 17 3.75 -4.72 5.57
C VAL A 17 3.49 -3.32 6.08
N ALA A 18 4.46 -2.43 5.94
CA ALA A 18 4.27 -1.01 6.10
C ALA A 18 4.15 -0.35 4.72
N VAL A 19 3.21 0.59 4.56
CA VAL A 19 2.99 1.32 3.30
C VAL A 19 3.07 2.82 3.56
N ALA A 20 3.95 3.51 2.86
CA ALA A 20 4.04 4.96 2.88
C ALA A 20 3.18 5.55 1.77
N ILE A 21 2.36 6.55 2.10
CA ILE A 21 1.72 7.43 1.12
C ILE A 21 2.57 8.71 1.01
N GLU A 22 3.02 9.01 -0.20
CA GLU A 22 3.97 10.07 -0.51
C GLU A 22 3.40 11.00 -1.59
N GLY A 23 4.04 12.15 -1.83
CA GLY A 23 3.60 13.14 -2.82
C GLY A 23 2.71 14.25 -2.27
N SER A 24 2.17 14.11 -1.07
CA SER A 24 1.51 15.20 -0.33
C SER A 24 2.42 15.74 0.78
N ASP A 25 2.12 16.93 1.29
CA ASP A 25 2.74 17.48 2.51
C ASP A 25 2.32 16.70 3.79
N ARG A 26 1.41 15.73 3.65
CA ARG A 26 0.85 14.90 4.73
C ARG A 26 1.31 13.45 4.64
N ARG A 27 2.61 13.23 4.42
CA ARG A 27 3.20 11.87 4.37
C ARG A 27 2.81 11.07 5.61
N LEU A 28 2.18 9.91 5.41
CA LEU A 28 1.84 8.95 6.45
C LEU A 28 2.35 7.56 6.10
N ILE A 29 2.66 6.77 7.13
CA ILE A 29 3.02 5.37 7.01
C ILE A 29 1.95 4.56 7.73
N PHE A 30 1.21 3.73 6.99
CA PHE A 30 0.33 2.72 7.53
C PHE A 30 1.17 1.51 7.92
N ASP A 31 1.19 1.17 9.20
CA ASP A 31 1.83 -0.06 9.66
C ASP A 31 0.83 -1.22 9.72
N ASN A 32 1.33 -2.45 9.68
CA ASN A 32 0.55 -3.68 9.78
C ASN A 32 -0.57 -3.81 8.71
N VAL A 33 -0.27 -3.44 7.47
CA VAL A 33 -1.18 -3.57 6.31
C VAL A 33 -1.11 -5.00 5.76
N ALA A 34 -2.26 -5.67 5.67
CA ALA A 34 -2.34 -7.06 5.23
C ALA A 34 -2.20 -7.23 3.71
N VAL A 35 -1.34 -8.15 3.29
CA VAL A 35 -1.14 -8.50 1.88
C VAL A 35 -2.10 -9.59 1.42
N ARG A 36 -2.90 -9.27 0.40
CA ARG A 36 -3.86 -10.20 -0.24
C ARG A 36 -3.41 -10.53 -1.66
N VAL A 37 -3.22 -11.83 -1.93
CA VAL A 37 -2.74 -12.32 -3.23
C VAL A 37 -3.74 -13.31 -3.81
N ALA A 38 -4.22 -13.04 -5.02
CA ALA A 38 -5.06 -13.95 -5.79
C ALA A 38 -4.91 -13.69 -7.30
N PRO A 39 -5.14 -14.68 -8.19
CA PRO A 39 -4.91 -14.55 -9.63
C PRO A 39 -5.77 -13.47 -10.33
N ASP A 40 -6.92 -13.14 -9.76
CA ASP A 40 -7.91 -12.18 -10.28
C ASP A 40 -7.78 -10.78 -9.66
N MET A 41 -6.81 -10.56 -8.78
CA MET A 41 -6.55 -9.26 -8.15
C MET A 41 -5.57 -8.41 -8.95
N ARG A 42 -5.76 -7.08 -8.88
CA ARG A 42 -4.78 -6.09 -9.34
C ARG A 42 -3.94 -5.56 -8.19
N LEU A 43 -2.84 -4.87 -8.50
CA LEU A 43 -2.06 -4.15 -7.51
C LEU A 43 -2.83 -2.90 -7.07
N GLU A 44 -3.37 -2.94 -5.87
CA GLU A 44 -4.15 -1.86 -5.27
C GLU A 44 -4.03 -1.94 -3.74
N MET A 45 -4.18 -0.80 -3.08
CA MET A 45 -4.33 -0.68 -1.63
C MET A 45 -5.72 -0.10 -1.37
N HIS A 46 -6.49 -0.77 -0.51
CA HIS A 46 -7.80 -0.27 -0.09
C HIS A 46 -7.65 0.39 1.28
N ILE A 47 -8.02 1.66 1.35
CA ILE A 47 -8.14 2.47 2.56
C ILE A 47 -9.51 3.14 2.53
N ASP A 48 -10.04 3.49 3.70
CA ASP A 48 -11.30 4.22 3.79
C ASP A 48 -11.12 5.73 3.50
N THR A 49 -12.25 6.45 3.48
CA THR A 49 -12.26 7.89 3.20
C THR A 49 -11.50 8.71 4.24
N ASP A 50 -11.57 8.34 5.52
CA ASP A 50 -10.92 9.10 6.60
C ASP A 50 -9.41 8.86 6.60
N GLU A 51 -8.98 7.63 6.33
CA GLU A 51 -7.59 7.25 6.11
C GLU A 51 -6.98 7.98 4.90
N ALA A 52 -7.72 8.04 3.78
CA ALA A 52 -7.30 8.75 2.58
C ALA A 52 -7.14 10.26 2.84
N ASN A 53 -8.11 10.88 3.51
CA ASN A 53 -8.06 12.30 3.89
C ASN A 53 -6.92 12.60 4.87
N ALA A 54 -6.63 11.69 5.80
CA ALA A 54 -5.54 11.83 6.75
C ALA A 54 -4.17 11.79 6.07
N ALA A 55 -4.00 10.90 5.09
CA ALA A 55 -2.77 10.70 4.32
C ALA A 55 -2.60 11.67 3.13
N GLY A 56 -3.63 12.44 2.80
CA GLY A 56 -3.63 13.28 1.58
C GLY A 56 -3.51 12.44 0.31
N ALA A 57 -4.13 11.25 0.30
CA ALA A 57 -4.10 10.32 -0.83
C ALA A 57 -4.99 10.75 -2.01
N ASP A 58 -5.81 11.78 -1.80
CA ASP A 58 -6.65 12.43 -2.81
C ASP A 58 -5.87 13.43 -3.69
N ALA A 59 -4.63 13.76 -3.30
CA ALA A 59 -3.77 14.63 -4.10
C ALA A 59 -3.37 13.95 -5.42
N ALA A 60 -3.40 14.69 -6.54
CA ALA A 60 -3.14 14.15 -7.88
C ALA A 60 -1.77 13.49 -8.04
N GLN A 61 -0.78 13.93 -7.24
CA GLN A 61 0.58 13.42 -7.23
C GLN A 61 0.83 12.36 -6.15
N ALA A 62 -0.21 11.91 -5.42
CA ALA A 62 -0.05 10.92 -4.37
C ALA A 62 0.31 9.54 -4.94
N TRP A 63 1.26 8.86 -4.31
CA TRP A 63 1.66 7.50 -4.66
C TRP A 63 2.07 6.70 -3.43
N ALA A 64 2.12 5.38 -3.55
CA ALA A 64 2.35 4.47 -2.43
C ALA A 64 3.62 3.64 -2.60
N THR A 65 4.36 3.45 -1.51
CA THR A 65 5.61 2.67 -1.47
C THR A 65 5.53 1.62 -0.38
N LEU A 66 5.91 0.38 -0.69
CA LEU A 66 6.19 -0.61 0.36
C LEU A 66 7.45 -0.21 1.12
N VAL A 67 7.32 -0.02 2.43
CA VAL A 67 8.43 0.32 3.30
C VAL A 67 9.08 -0.96 3.80
N THR A 68 10.32 -1.20 3.39
CA THR A 68 11.14 -2.26 3.99
C THR A 68 11.53 -1.82 5.39
N LYS A 69 11.04 -2.52 6.42
CA LYS A 69 11.61 -2.39 7.76
C LYS A 69 13.06 -2.91 7.72
N PRO A 70 14.03 -2.19 8.31
CA PRO A 70 15.43 -2.61 8.31
C PRO A 70 15.66 -3.96 8.99
#